data_AF-A0A4V2HSC8-F1
#
_entry.id   AF-A0A4V2HSC8-F1
#
_cell.length_a   1.000
_cell.length_b   1.000
_cell.length_c   1.000
_cell.angle_alpha   90.00
_cell.angle_beta   90.00
_cell.angle_gamma   90.00
#
_symmetry.space_group_name_H-M   'P 1'
#
loop_
_entity.id
_entity.type
_entity.pdbx_description
1 polymer ?
#
loop_
_entity_poly.entity_id
_entity_poly.type
_entity_poly.pdbx_seq_one_letter_code
_entity_poly.pdbx_strand_id
1 'polypeptide(L)'
;MKYGGFFLVLALLAFNVPTLAQETTSSTLRLKFYEKLAARDAQYEQVLGSSNAQDEMDYWNDQRDYERQLGKSNFTFYLVYMKGKKEAYKHHLQNCDNSCSHSIHYWSRAREYLSIPDSTDIFEVYPSKLVQSTRLKKRN
;
A
#
# COMPACT_ATOMS: atom_id res chain seq x y z
N MET A 1 -48.63 49.99 -18.39
CA MET A 1 -47.66 48.86 -18.44
C MET A 1 -48.23 47.72 -17.61
N LYS A 2 -48.17 46.43 -17.91
CA LYS A 2 -47.86 45.57 -19.06
C LYS A 2 -48.37 44.18 -18.59
N TYR A 3 -48.86 43.39 -19.53
CA TYR A 3 -49.28 41.98 -19.45
C TYR A 3 -48.50 41.14 -18.42
N GLY A 4 -49.18 40.32 -17.62
CA GLY A 4 -49.35 38.89 -17.94
C GLY A 4 -48.35 38.10 -17.07
N GLY A 5 -48.67 37.00 -16.43
CA GLY A 5 -49.56 35.92 -16.78
C GLY A 5 -48.80 34.63 -16.45
N PHE A 6 -49.56 33.55 -16.29
CA PHE A 6 -49.08 32.18 -16.41
C PHE A 6 -48.27 31.57 -15.25
N PHE A 7 -48.99 30.74 -14.49
CA PHE A 7 -48.60 29.38 -14.10
C PHE A 7 -47.23 28.93 -14.62
N LEU A 8 -46.33 28.59 -13.70
CA LEU A 8 -45.46 27.43 -13.90
C LEU A 8 -44.99 26.90 -12.55
N VAL A 9 -45.84 26.03 -12.00
CA VAL A 9 -45.43 24.94 -11.11
C VAL A 9 -44.40 24.11 -11.89
N LEU A 10 -43.11 24.36 -11.70
CA LEU A 10 -42.06 23.51 -12.25
C LEU A 10 -41.48 22.66 -11.13
N ALA A 11 -41.77 21.38 -11.25
CA ALA A 11 -41.40 20.31 -10.35
C ALA A 11 -39.89 20.23 -10.13
N LEU A 12 -39.46 20.42 -8.88
CA LEU A 12 -38.16 19.92 -8.41
C LEU A 12 -38.32 18.42 -8.12
N LEU A 13 -38.42 17.64 -9.20
CA LEU A 13 -38.29 16.19 -9.14
C LEU A 13 -36.86 15.86 -8.71
N ALA A 14 -36.79 15.05 -7.66
CA ALA A 14 -35.58 14.50 -7.08
C ALA A 14 -34.68 13.87 -8.16
N PHE A 15 -33.55 14.53 -8.44
CA PHE A 15 -32.40 13.86 -9.04
C PHE A 15 -31.78 12.95 -7.97
N ASN A 16 -32.38 11.79 -7.77
CA ASN A 16 -31.65 10.66 -7.21
C ASN A 16 -30.69 10.20 -8.31
N VAL A 17 -29.49 10.78 -8.35
CA VAL A 17 -28.39 10.22 -9.13
C VAL A 17 -27.99 8.93 -8.40
N PRO A 18 -28.22 7.73 -8.96
CA PRO A 18 -27.60 6.55 -8.40
C PRO A 18 -26.10 6.71 -8.60
N THR A 19 -25.36 6.93 -7.51
CA THR A 19 -23.91 6.83 -7.52
C THR A 19 -23.55 5.37 -7.82
N LEU A 20 -23.25 5.06 -9.08
CA LEU A 20 -22.62 3.79 -9.42
C LEU A 20 -21.22 3.81 -8.78
N ALA A 21 -21.04 2.98 -7.75
CA ALA A 21 -19.81 2.93 -6.98
C ALA A 21 -18.61 2.55 -7.85
N GLN A 22 -17.56 3.36 -7.77
CA GLN A 22 -16.34 3.31 -8.56
C GLN A 22 -15.32 2.32 -7.96
N GLU A 23 -15.65 1.03 -7.89
CA GLU A 23 -14.82 0.04 -7.17
C GLU A 23 -13.47 -0.26 -7.85
N THR A 24 -13.43 -0.31 -9.18
CA THR A 24 -12.22 -0.68 -9.94
C THR A 24 -11.16 0.43 -9.95
N THR A 25 -11.55 1.70 -10.11
CA THR A 25 -10.62 2.84 -10.01
C THR A 25 -10.08 2.99 -8.59
N SER A 26 -10.94 2.77 -7.58
CA SER A 26 -10.57 2.84 -6.16
C SER A 26 -9.52 1.78 -5.79
N SER A 27 -9.70 0.52 -6.20
CA SER A 27 -8.74 -0.54 -5.91
C SER A 27 -7.35 -0.28 -6.51
N THR A 28 -7.29 0.15 -7.77
CA THR A 28 -6.03 0.49 -8.45
C THR A 28 -5.32 1.68 -7.79
N LEU A 29 -6.08 2.70 -7.38
CA LEU A 29 -5.53 3.86 -6.67
C LEU A 29 -4.93 3.46 -5.32
N ARG A 30 -5.59 2.54 -4.59
CA ARG A 30 -5.09 2.02 -3.32
C ARG A 30 -3.83 1.19 -3.48
N LEU A 31 -3.72 0.36 -4.52
CA LEU A 31 -2.49 -0.38 -4.80
C LEU A 31 -1.32 0.57 -5.06
N LYS A 32 -1.52 1.59 -5.90
CA LYS A 32 -0.51 2.63 -6.16
C LYS A 32 -0.12 3.42 -4.91
N PHE A 33 -1.05 3.58 -3.96
CA PHE A 33 -0.73 4.20 -2.68
C PHE A 33 0.30 3.39 -1.89
N TYR A 34 0.12 2.07 -1.76
CA TYR A 34 1.06 1.23 -1.01
C TYR A 34 2.40 1.06 -1.71
N GLU A 35 2.43 1.07 -3.05
CA GLU A 35 3.67 1.11 -3.83
C GLU A 35 4.48 2.39 -3.52
N LYS A 36 3.83 3.55 -3.52
CA LYS A 36 4.46 4.84 -3.20
C LYS A 36 4.88 4.94 -1.73
N LEU A 37 4.07 4.37 -0.83
CA LEU A 37 4.37 4.34 0.60
C LEU A 37 5.63 3.49 0.85
N ALA A 38 5.72 2.30 0.25
CA ALA A 38 6.90 1.45 0.34
C ALA A 38 8.18 2.15 -0.12
N ALA A 39 8.12 2.85 -1.26
CA ALA A 39 9.26 3.60 -1.77
C ALA A 39 9.68 4.73 -0.82
N ARG A 40 8.71 5.47 -0.27
CA ARG A 40 8.97 6.55 0.70
C ARG A 40 9.61 6.02 1.99
N ASP A 41 9.06 4.94 2.53
CA ASP A 41 9.56 4.37 3.79
C ASP A 41 10.97 3.82 3.60
N ALA A 42 11.26 3.16 2.47
CA ALA A 42 12.62 2.73 2.13
C ALA A 42 13.61 3.90 2.03
N GLN A 43 13.20 5.03 1.43
CA GLN A 43 14.05 6.23 1.35
C GLN A 43 14.36 6.80 2.74
N TYR A 44 13.38 6.83 3.63
CA TYR A 44 13.58 7.27 5.02
C TYR A 44 14.54 6.34 5.76
N GLU A 45 14.34 5.03 5.65
CA GLU A 45 15.18 4.00 6.28
C GLU A 45 16.63 4.06 5.84
N GLN A 46 16.88 4.36 4.55
CA GLN A 46 18.23 4.50 3.98
C GLN A 46 19.03 5.62 4.65
N VAL A 47 18.38 6.61 5.27
CA VAL A 47 19.01 7.76 5.93
C VAL A 47 18.81 7.79 7.45
N LEU A 48 18.13 6.79 8.03
CA LEU A 48 17.73 6.74 9.44
C LEU A 48 18.92 6.69 10.43
N GLY A 49 20.04 6.05 10.04
CA GLY A 49 21.12 5.61 10.92
C GLY A 49 22.02 6.70 11.55
N SER A 50 21.55 7.92 11.75
CA SER A 50 22.39 9.09 12.06
C SER A 50 22.23 9.70 13.46
N SER A 51 21.28 9.27 14.30
CA SER A 51 20.92 10.08 15.50
C SER A 51 20.94 9.34 16.84
N ASN A 52 20.27 8.19 17.00
CA ASN A 52 20.13 7.48 18.27
C ASN A 52 19.78 6.00 18.05
N ALA A 53 20.53 5.09 18.67
CA ALA A 53 20.32 3.65 18.53
C ALA A 53 18.97 3.16 19.09
N GLN A 54 18.48 3.79 20.17
CA GLN A 54 17.17 3.44 20.75
C GLN A 54 16.03 3.85 19.82
N ASP A 55 16.06 5.08 19.30
CA ASP A 55 15.03 5.59 18.39
C ASP A 55 15.02 4.79 17.08
N GLU A 56 16.20 4.39 16.59
CA GLU A 56 16.30 3.50 15.44
C GLU A 56 15.65 2.14 15.72
N MET A 57 15.95 1.53 16.87
CA MET A 57 15.35 0.25 17.25
C MET A 57 13.82 0.35 17.37
N ASP A 58 13.31 1.43 17.96
CA ASP A 58 11.87 1.67 18.12
C ASP A 58 11.21 1.84 16.76
N TYR A 59 11.82 2.61 15.85
CA TYR A 59 11.36 2.70 14.46
C TYR A 59 11.26 1.32 13.80
N TRP A 60 12.30 0.48 13.95
CA TRP A 60 12.30 -0.84 13.32
C TRP A 60 11.29 -1.82 13.93
N ASN A 61 10.90 -1.62 15.18
CA ASN A 61 9.81 -2.36 15.81
C ASN A 61 8.46 -1.91 15.26
N ASP A 62 8.23 -0.60 15.18
CA ASP A 62 7.01 -0.02 14.63
C ASP A 62 6.82 -0.41 13.16
N GLN A 63 7.89 -0.35 12.36
CA GLN A 63 7.89 -0.74 10.95
C GLN A 63 7.45 -2.20 10.76
N ARG A 64 7.98 -3.12 11.58
CA ARG A 64 7.58 -4.52 11.56
C ARG A 64 6.13 -4.73 11.95
N ASP A 65 5.67 -4.01 12.97
CA ASP A 65 4.31 -4.14 13.45
C ASP A 65 3.30 -3.59 12.43
N TYR A 66 3.64 -2.50 11.76
CA TYR A 66 2.90 -1.99 10.61
C TYR A 66 2.79 -3.05 9.51
N GLU A 67 3.91 -3.63 9.06
CA GLU A 67 3.93 -4.63 7.99
C GLU A 67 3.12 -5.88 8.34
N ARG A 68 3.26 -6.35 9.59
CA ARG A 68 2.49 -7.47 10.11
C ARG A 68 0.99 -7.17 10.13
N GLN A 69 0.60 -5.96 10.54
CA GLN A 69 -0.81 -5.54 10.55
C GLN A 69 -1.36 -5.35 9.13
N LEU A 70 -0.55 -4.85 8.20
CA LEU A 70 -0.90 -4.74 6.79
C LEU A 70 -1.13 -6.13 6.19
N GLY A 71 -0.24 -7.09 6.45
CA GLY A 71 -0.39 -8.48 6.02
C GLY A 71 -1.66 -9.16 6.55
N LYS A 72 -2.02 -8.88 7.81
CA LYS A 72 -3.26 -9.39 8.42
C LYS A 72 -4.52 -8.75 7.85
N SER A 73 -4.50 -7.45 7.60
CA SER A 73 -5.68 -6.68 7.18
C SER A 73 -5.96 -6.80 5.68
N ASN A 74 -4.91 -6.75 4.85
CA ASN A 74 -5.02 -6.89 3.41
C ASN A 74 -3.71 -7.43 2.81
N PHE A 75 -3.70 -8.74 2.56
CA PHE A 75 -2.53 -9.42 2.04
C PHE A 75 -2.08 -8.89 0.66
N THR A 76 -3.00 -8.46 -0.21
CA THR A 76 -2.65 -7.89 -1.52
C THR A 76 -1.87 -6.58 -1.37
N PHE A 77 -2.28 -5.70 -0.46
CA PHE A 77 -1.56 -4.45 -0.18
C PHE A 77 -0.20 -4.71 0.46
N TYR A 78 -0.13 -5.69 1.36
CA TYR A 78 1.15 -6.16 1.90
C TYR A 78 2.09 -6.63 0.79
N LEU A 79 1.62 -7.45 -0.16
CA LEU A 79 2.48 -7.91 -1.27
C LEU A 79 2.99 -6.75 -2.14
N VAL A 80 2.14 -5.78 -2.47
CA VAL A 80 2.56 -4.58 -3.22
C VAL A 80 3.57 -3.78 -2.42
N TYR A 81 3.34 -3.59 -1.12
CA TYR A 81 4.23 -2.88 -0.22
C TYR A 81 5.61 -3.57 -0.15
N MET A 82 5.65 -4.87 0.16
CA MET A 82 6.89 -5.63 0.28
C MET A 82 7.68 -5.69 -1.04
N LYS A 83 6.98 -5.79 -2.17
CA LYS A 83 7.61 -5.68 -3.49
C LYS A 83 8.25 -4.32 -3.68
N GLY A 84 7.55 -3.24 -3.36
CA GLY A 84 8.08 -1.87 -3.43
C GLY A 84 9.31 -1.67 -2.55
N LYS A 85 9.30 -2.21 -1.32
CA LYS A 85 10.45 -2.20 -0.41
C LYS A 85 11.64 -2.94 -1.03
N LYS A 86 11.43 -4.16 -1.51
CA LYS A 86 12.48 -4.97 -2.15
C LYS A 86 13.14 -4.22 -3.31
N GLU A 87 12.35 -3.64 -4.22
CA GLU A 87 12.90 -2.90 -5.36
C GLU A 87 13.64 -1.63 -4.94
N ALA A 88 13.12 -0.87 -3.96
CA ALA A 88 13.78 0.31 -3.44
C ALA A 88 15.13 -0.02 -2.76
N TYR A 89 15.18 -1.10 -1.97
CA TYR A 89 16.41 -1.57 -1.34
C TYR A 89 17.43 -2.10 -2.36
N LYS A 90 16.96 -2.87 -3.34
CA LYS A 90 17.79 -3.37 -4.43
C LYS A 90 18.40 -2.21 -5.22
N HIS A 91 17.59 -1.23 -5.60
CA HIS A 91 18.05 -0.03 -6.31
C HIS A 91 19.05 0.77 -5.48
N HIS A 92 18.78 0.99 -4.19
CA HIS A 92 19.70 1.69 -3.31
C HIS A 92 21.04 0.97 -3.25
N LEU A 93 21.05 -0.33 -2.97
CA LEU A 93 22.29 -1.10 -2.84
C LEU A 93 23.09 -1.23 -4.14
N GLN A 94 22.45 -1.10 -5.30
CA GLN A 94 23.14 -1.01 -6.59
C GLN A 94 23.86 0.33 -6.80
N ASN A 95 23.34 1.40 -6.21
CA ASN A 95 23.88 2.76 -6.33
C ASN A 95 24.68 3.20 -5.10
N CYS A 96 24.70 2.37 -4.07
CA CYS A 96 25.33 2.62 -2.80
C CYS A 96 26.81 2.26 -2.89
N ASP A 97 27.68 3.24 -2.71
CA ASP A 97 29.12 3.08 -2.73
C ASP A 97 29.69 3.04 -1.29
N ASN A 98 31.02 3.15 -1.17
CA ASN A 98 31.71 3.15 0.13
C ASN A 98 31.33 4.33 1.05
N SER A 99 30.60 5.34 0.55
CA SER A 99 30.13 6.48 1.35
C SER A 99 28.81 6.21 2.08
N CYS A 100 28.08 5.16 1.70
CA CYS A 100 26.91 4.73 2.45
C CYS A 100 27.31 4.17 3.81
N SER A 101 26.89 4.85 4.88
CA SER A 101 26.93 4.28 6.22
C SER A 101 25.53 3.83 6.62
N HIS A 102 25.41 2.57 7.00
CA HIS A 102 24.16 1.97 7.44
C HIS A 102 24.37 1.19 8.74
N SER A 103 23.37 1.27 9.62
CA SER A 103 23.36 0.54 10.88
C SER A 103 23.26 -0.98 10.67
N ILE A 104 23.55 -1.73 11.72
CA ILE A 104 23.33 -3.19 11.74
C ILE A 104 21.84 -3.50 11.53
N HIS A 105 20.94 -2.67 12.07
CA HIS A 105 19.49 -2.88 11.92
C HIS A 105 19.05 -2.70 10.47
N TYR A 106 19.55 -1.68 9.78
CA TYR A 106 19.31 -1.50 8.35
C TYR A 106 19.78 -2.72 7.55
N TRP A 107 20.99 -3.21 7.80
CA TRP A 107 21.51 -4.39 7.09
C TRP A 107 20.68 -5.65 7.35
N SER A 108 20.19 -5.84 8.57
CA SER A 108 19.27 -6.94 8.89
C SER A 108 17.98 -6.85 8.06
N ARG A 109 17.39 -5.66 7.99
CA ARG A 109 16.14 -5.40 7.24
C ARG A 109 16.33 -5.53 5.73
N ALA A 110 17.43 -5.00 5.22
CA ALA A 110 17.80 -5.15 3.81
C ALA A 110 17.87 -6.63 3.41
N ARG A 111 18.51 -7.47 4.23
CA ARG A 111 18.58 -8.92 3.99
C ARG A 111 17.20 -9.57 3.97
N GLU A 112 16.33 -9.20 4.92
CA GLU A 112 14.95 -9.70 4.97
C GLU A 112 14.18 -9.35 3.69
N TYR A 113 14.13 -8.07 3.29
CA TYR A 113 13.39 -7.63 2.10
C TYR A 113 13.93 -8.26 0.81
N LEU A 114 15.26 -8.35 0.66
CA LEU A 114 15.88 -8.94 -0.52
C LEU A 114 15.68 -10.45 -0.63
N SER A 115 15.44 -11.14 0.50
CA SER A 115 15.17 -12.58 0.52
C SER A 115 13.74 -12.95 0.09
N ILE A 116 12.85 -11.97 -0.05
CA ILE A 116 11.47 -12.20 -0.45
C ILE A 116 11.45 -12.70 -1.91
N PRO A 117 10.79 -13.82 -2.23
CA PRO A 117 10.61 -14.30 -3.61
C PRO A 117 9.93 -13.24 -4.48
N ASP A 118 10.20 -13.24 -5.78
CA ASP A 118 9.55 -12.29 -6.67
C ASP A 118 8.04 -12.51 -6.69
N SER A 119 7.28 -11.41 -6.81
CA SER A 119 5.83 -11.44 -6.67
C SER A 119 5.14 -12.41 -7.64
N THR A 120 5.74 -12.64 -8.81
CA THR A 120 5.26 -13.63 -9.79
C THR A 120 5.19 -15.03 -9.19
N ASP A 121 6.18 -15.41 -8.39
CA ASP A 121 6.26 -16.73 -7.75
C ASP A 121 5.25 -16.83 -6.60
N ILE A 122 4.99 -15.71 -5.92
CA ILE A 122 3.98 -15.63 -4.85
C ILE A 122 2.55 -15.70 -5.44
N PHE A 123 2.28 -15.03 -6.55
CA PHE A 123 0.97 -15.07 -7.22
C PHE A 123 0.69 -16.37 -7.97
N GLU A 124 1.69 -17.19 -8.26
CA GLU A 124 1.51 -18.55 -8.77
C GLU A 124 1.06 -19.53 -7.66
N VAL A 125 1.53 -19.32 -6.43
CA VAL A 125 1.22 -20.16 -5.25
C VAL A 125 -0.11 -19.78 -4.57
N TYR A 126 -0.52 -18.50 -4.62
CA TYR A 126 -1.69 -17.98 -3.89
C TYR A 126 -3.09 -18.00 -4.55
N PRO A 127 -3.31 -18.30 -5.85
CA PRO A 127 -4.65 -18.20 -6.44
C PRO A 127 -5.59 -19.29 -5.89
N SER A 128 -5.05 -20.42 -5.44
CA SER A 128 -5.84 -21.52 -4.86
C SER A 128 -6.47 -21.20 -3.51
N LYS A 129 -5.80 -20.42 -2.64
CA LYS A 129 -6.27 -20.11 -1.27
C LYS A 129 -7.22 -18.91 -1.19
N LEU A 130 -7.07 -17.93 -2.08
CA LEU A 130 -7.98 -16.76 -2.14
C LEU A 130 -9.34 -17.13 -2.74
N VAL A 131 -9.38 -18.07 -3.70
CA VAL A 131 -10.62 -18.62 -4.25
C VAL A 131 -11.38 -19.49 -3.23
N GLN A 132 -10.67 -20.16 -2.32
CA GLN A 132 -11.30 -20.98 -1.27
C GLN A 132 -11.87 -20.13 -0.11
N SER A 133 -11.14 -19.12 0.37
CA SER A 133 -11.60 -18.25 1.46
C SER A 133 -12.82 -17.39 1.08
N THR A 134 -12.89 -16.94 -0.17
CA THR A 134 -14.05 -16.21 -0.70
C THR A 134 -15.30 -17.07 -0.87
N ARG A 135 -15.17 -18.39 -1.14
CA ARG A 135 -16.30 -19.32 -1.17
C ARG A 135 -16.85 -19.63 0.22
N LEU A 136 -15.99 -19.75 1.23
CA LEU A 136 -16.42 -20.05 2.60
C LEU A 136 -17.13 -18.86 3.27
N LYS A 137 -16.77 -17.62 2.93
CA LYS A 137 -17.41 -16.41 3.47
C LYS A 137 -18.79 -16.10 2.85
N LYS A 138 -19.14 -16.70 1.69
CA LYS A 138 -20.41 -16.46 0.98
C LYS A 138 -21.56 -17.39 1.41
N ARG A 139 -21.32 -18.29 2.37
CA ARG A 139 -22.37 -19.07 3.04
C ARG A 139 -22.57 -18.51 4.45
N ASN A 140 -23.48 -17.53 4.57
CA ASN A 140 -24.28 -17.23 5.75
C ASN A 140 -25.38 -16.25 5.34
#